data_AF-A0A9X6AFJ6-F1
#
_entry.id   AF-A0A9X6AFJ6-F1
#
_cell.length_a   1.000
_cell.length_b   1.000
_cell.length_c   1.000
_cell.angle_alpha   90.00
_cell.angle_beta   90.00
_cell.angle_gamma   90.00
#
_symmetry.space_group_name_H-M   'P 1'
#
loop_
_entity.id
_entity.type
_entity.pdbx_description
1 polymer ?
#
loop_
_entity_poly.entity_id
_entity_poly.type
_entity_poly.pdbx_seq_one_letter_code
_entity_poly.pdbx_strand_id
1 'polypeptide(L)' 'STLGVPARAHGATPAQVRLAWTLRQGPHVLAIPGTGSPDHLVENVAAGALGLTDDEMAHLDALHRPGE' A
#
# COMPACT_ATOMS: atom_id res chain seq x y z
N SER A 1 -1.16 -1.24 -14.40
CA SER A 1 -0.44 -1.99 -13.35
C SER A 1 -1.43 -2.37 -12.28
N THR A 2 -1.22 -3.51 -11.61
CA THR A 2 -2.21 -4.15 -10.74
C THR A 2 -2.56 -3.32 -9.49
N LEU A 3 -1.60 -2.57 -8.96
CA LEU A 3 -1.81 -1.55 -7.93
C LEU A 3 -2.65 -0.35 -8.42
N GLY A 4 -2.79 -0.19 -9.74
CA GLY A 4 -3.41 0.98 -10.37
C GLY A 4 -4.94 0.99 -10.34
N VAL A 5 -5.60 -0.13 -10.08
CA VAL A 5 -7.06 -0.17 -9.90
C VAL A 5 -7.44 0.32 -8.49
N PRO A 6 -6.90 -0.24 -7.39
CA PRO A 6 -7.12 0.29 -6.05
C PRO A 6 -6.64 1.75 -5.92
N ALA A 7 -5.48 2.08 -6.50
CA ALA A 7 -4.95 3.44 -6.48
C ALA A 7 -5.96 4.45 -7.05
N ARG A 8 -6.59 4.14 -8.19
CA ARG A 8 -7.64 5.00 -8.77
C ARG A 8 -8.91 5.06 -7.93
N ALA A 9 -9.34 3.93 -7.36
CA ALA A 9 -10.54 3.88 -6.53
C ALA A 9 -10.41 4.78 -5.28
N HIS A 10 -9.21 4.85 -4.71
CA HIS A 10 -8.93 5.62 -3.50
C HIS A 10 -8.31 7.01 -3.76
N GLY A 11 -8.11 7.41 -5.02
CA GLY A 11 -7.36 8.64 -5.34
C GLY A 11 -5.92 8.64 -4.81
N ALA A 12 -5.35 7.45 -4.63
CA ALA A 12 -4.02 7.21 -4.07
C ALA A 12 -3.01 6.89 -5.16
N THR A 13 -1.72 6.91 -4.81
CA THR A 13 -0.65 6.42 -5.69
C THR A 13 -0.46 4.91 -5.53
N PRO A 14 0.09 4.21 -6.55
CA PRO A 14 0.46 2.80 -6.41
C PRO A 14 1.41 2.53 -5.23
N ALA A 15 2.28 3.47 -4.89
CA ALA A 15 3.18 3.36 -3.74
C ALA A 15 2.41 3.37 -2.42
N GLN A 16 1.39 4.24 -2.30
CA GLN A 16 0.52 4.29 -1.13
C GLN A 16 -0.27 2.99 -0.96
N VAL A 17 -0.82 2.43 -2.04
CA VAL A 17 -1.53 1.14 -1.99
C VAL A 17 -0.61 0.02 -1.51
N ARG A 18 0.63 -0.04 -2.02
CA ARG A 18 1.60 -1.06 -1.60
C ARG A 18 1.98 -0.91 -0.13
N LEU A 19 2.19 0.32 0.33
CA LEU A 19 2.55 0.61 1.72
C LEU A 19 1.39 0.30 2.68
N ALA A 20 0.16 0.70 2.33
CA ALA A 20 -1.04 0.37 3.10
C ALA A 20 -1.27 -1.14 3.20
N TRP A 21 -1.14 -1.86 2.09
CA TRP A 21 -1.22 -3.32 2.07
C TRP A 21 -0.16 -3.96 2.98
N THR A 22 1.08 -3.45 2.96
CA THR A 22 2.17 -3.93 3.82
C THR A 22 1.82 -3.76 5.30
N LEU A 23 1.35 -2.57 5.69
CA LEU A 23 0.96 -2.28 7.07
C LEU A 23 -0.23 -3.14 7.55
N ARG A 24 -1.08 -3.61 6.64
CA ARG A 24 -2.24 -4.46 6.94
C ARG A 24 -1.89 -5.93 7.15
N GLN A 25 -0.66 -6.36 6.90
CA GLN A 25 -0.22 -7.76 7.09
C GLN A 25 -0.20 -8.19 8.57
N GLY A 26 -0.26 -7.24 9.51
CA GLY A 26 -0.48 -7.55 10.92
C GLY A 26 -0.18 -6.37 11.84
N PRO A 27 -0.69 -6.38 13.08
CA PRO A 27 -0.52 -5.28 14.04
C PRO A 27 0.94 -5.08 14.50
N HIS A 28 1.81 -6.04 14.20
CA HIS A 28 3.24 -6.01 14.54
C HIS A 28 4.12 -5.58 13.35
N VAL A 29 3.53 -5.28 12.19
CA VAL A 29 4.28 -4.91 11.00
C VAL A 29 4.58 -3.41 11.02
N LEU A 30 5.86 -3.09 10.91
CA LEU A 30 6.35 -1.72 10.75
C LEU A 30 7.00 -1.58 9.38
N ALA A 31 6.49 -0.66 8.57
CA ALA A 31 7.12 -0.29 7.30
C ALA A 31 8.06 0.91 7.49
N ILE A 32 9.26 0.84 6.90
CA ILE A 32 10.26 1.93 6.94
C ILE A 32 10.56 2.38 5.50
N PRO A 33 9.62 3.06 4.82
CA PRO A 33 9.83 3.52 3.46
C PRO A 33 10.84 4.67 3.41
N GLY A 34 11.92 4.50 2.65
CA GLY A 34 12.89 5.56 2.40
C GLY A 34 12.39 6.54 1.34
N THR A 35 12.69 7.83 1.51
CA THR A 35 12.47 8.85 0.48
C THR A 35 13.40 10.05 0.71
N GLY A 36 13.88 10.67 -0.37
CA GLY A 36 14.54 11.98 -0.35
C GLY A 36 13.64 13.14 -0.78
N SER A 37 12.40 12.88 -1.18
CA SER A 37 11.43 13.88 -1.63
C SER A 37 10.39 14.17 -0.54
N PRO A 38 10.15 15.46 -0.21
CA PRO A 38 9.07 15.86 0.70
C PRO A 38 7.69 15.38 0.24
N ASP A 39 7.41 15.38 -1.06
CA ASP A 39 6.10 14.95 -1.57
C ASP A 39 5.87 13.46 -1.34
N HIS A 40 6.89 12.64 -1.58
CA HIS A 40 6.84 11.21 -1.27
C HIS A 40 6.78 10.94 0.24
N LEU A 41 7.35 11.82 1.08
CA LEU A 41 7.19 11.71 2.52
C LEU A 41 5.71 11.90 2.91
N VAL A 42 5.04 12.90 2.33
CA VAL A 42 3.61 13.13 2.53
C VAL A 42 2.79 11.93 2.06
N GLU A 43 3.08 11.40 0.88
CA GLU A 43 2.43 10.19 0.36
C GLU A 43 2.61 8.98 1.28
N ASN A 44 3.84 8.74 1.75
CA ASN A 44 4.18 7.63 2.65
C ASN A 44 3.39 7.72 3.97
N VAL A 45 3.28 8.91 4.54
CA VAL A 45 2.49 9.13 5.77
C VAL A 45 1.00 8.90 5.50
N ALA A 46 0.47 9.44 4.40
CA ALA A 46 -0.93 9.29 4.04
C ALA A 46 -1.35 7.83 3.77
N ALA A 47 -0.43 6.97 3.34
CA ALA A 47 -0.70 5.55 3.14
C ALA A 47 -1.19 4.83 4.42
N GLY A 48 -0.77 5.27 5.61
CA GLY A 48 -1.20 4.67 6.88
C GLY A 48 -2.68 4.87 7.19
N ALA A 49 -3.33 5.86 6.56
CA ALA A 49 -4.76 6.11 6.70
C ALA A 49 -5.61 5.44 5.60
N LEU A 50 -4.97 4.74 4.65
CA LEU A 50 -5.65 4.16 3.51
C LEU A 50 -6.39 2.87 3.90
N GLY A 51 -7.72 2.93 3.90
CA GLY A 51 -8.60 1.79 4.18
C GLY A 51 -8.83 0.93 2.94
N LEU A 52 -7.94 -0.02 2.67
CA LEU A 52 -8.17 -1.03 1.63
C LEU A 52 -9.30 -1.98 2.06
N THR A 53 -10.23 -2.24 1.13
CA THR A 53 -11.33 -3.20 1.32
C THR A 53 -10.81 -4.63 1.35
N ASP A 54 -11.63 -5.55 1.87
CA ASP A 54 -11.25 -6.97 1.95
C ASP A 54 -11.06 -7.59 0.55
N ASP A 55 -11.85 -7.17 -0.45
CA ASP A 55 -11.70 -7.60 -1.84
C ASP A 55 -10.38 -7.11 -2.45
N GLU A 56 -10.01 -5.86 -2.17
CA GLU A 56 -8.72 -5.31 -2.61
C GLU A 56 -7.55 -6.00 -1.92
N MET A 57 -7.67 -6.28 -0.61
CA MET A 57 -6.67 -7.04 0.14
C MET A 57 -6.50 -8.45 -0.45
N ALA A 58 -7.60 -9.19 -0.66
CA ALA A 58 -7.57 -10.53 -1.26
C ALA A 58 -6.96 -10.52 -2.67
N HIS A 59 -7.29 -9.50 -3.47
CA HIS A 59 -6.69 -9.33 -4.79
C HIS A 59 -5.17 -9.11 -4.71
N LEU A 60 -4.71 -8.27 -3.79
CA LEU A 60 -3.29 -7.98 -3.59
C LEU A 60 -2.54 -9.19 -3.02
N ASP A 61 -3.14 -9.94 -2.10
CA ASP A 61 -2.57 -11.15 -1.53
C ASP A 61 -2.41 -12.25 -2.59
N ALA A 62 -3.39 -12.43 -3.47
CA ALA A 62 -3.29 -13.40 -4.57
C ALA A 62 -2.13 -13.12 -5.55
N LEU A 63 -1.68 -11.86 -5.61
CA LEU A 63 -0.55 -11.43 -6.43
C LEU A 63 0.77 -11.53 -5.67
N HIS A 64 0.73 -11.45 -4.34
CA HIS A 64 1.90 -11.64 -3.50
C HIS A 64 2.17 -13.13 -3.30
N ARG A 65 3.00 -13.71 -4.18
CA ARG A 65 3.58 -15.03 -3.93
C ARG A 65 4.80 -14.88 -3.01
N PRO A 66 4.80 -15.43 -1.79
CA PRO A 66 6.00 -15.44 -0.98
C PRO A 66 7.01 -16.42 -1.60
N GLY A 67 8.16 -15.92 -2.08
CA GLY A 67 9.28 -16.76 -2.54
C GLY A 67 9.82 -16.54 -3.96
N GLU A 68 9.67 -15.36 -4.57
CA GLU A 68 10.55 -14.88 -5.65
C GLU A 68 11.33 -13.63 -5.21
#